data_AF-A0A526YVC2-F1
#
_entry.id   AF-A0A526YVC2-F1
#
_cell.length_a   1.000
_cell.length_b   1.000
_cell.length_c   1.000
_cell.angle_alpha   90.00
_cell.angle_beta   90.00
_cell.angle_gamma   90.00
#
_symmetry.space_group_name_H-M   'P 1'
#
loop_
_entity.id
_entity.type
_entity.pdbx_description
1 polymer ?
#
loop_
_entity_poly.entity_id
_entity_poly.type
_entity_poly.pdbx_seq_one_letter_code
_entity_poly.pdbx_strand_id
1 'polypeptide(L)'
;MPLEHALVVGAHGARDVAPGISLTEARNFDLIQVMARRGKQAELANAAKARFGMAAPDAPKAVSASDVTLIWSGPDQFLVLSKG
;
A
#
# COMPACT_ATOMS: atom_id res chain seq x y z
N MET A 1 -12.79 12.24 15.04
CA MET A 1 -12.19 11.25 14.12
C MET A 1 -10.85 10.78 14.69
N PRO A 2 -10.54 9.47 14.70
CA PRO A 2 -9.33 8.91 15.31
C PRO A 2 -8.00 9.67 15.09
N LEU A 3 -7.81 10.34 13.94
CA LEU A 3 -6.59 11.11 13.64
C LEU A 3 -6.75 12.64 13.69
N GLU A 4 -7.87 13.17 14.19
CA GLU A 4 -8.15 14.62 14.15
C GLU A 4 -7.08 15.47 14.84
N HIS A 5 -6.52 14.98 15.94
CA HIS A 5 -5.45 15.68 16.68
C HIS A 5 -4.05 15.42 16.08
N ALA A 6 -3.90 14.46 15.17
CA ALA A 6 -2.64 14.17 14.49
C ALA A 6 -2.49 14.97 13.17
N LEU A 7 -3.60 15.43 12.60
CA LEU A 7 -3.63 16.19 11.34
C LEU A 7 -3.72 17.70 11.58
N VAL A 8 -2.95 18.21 12.54
CA VAL A 8 -2.88 19.65 12.81
C VAL A 8 -2.08 20.33 11.71
N VAL A 9 -2.72 21.28 11.02
CA VAL A 9 -2.05 22.11 10.00
C VAL A 9 -0.98 22.96 10.68
N GLY A 10 0.24 22.90 10.16
CA GLY A 10 1.38 23.65 10.68
C GLY A 10 2.40 23.98 9.60
N ALA A 11 3.21 25.02 9.84
CA ALA A 11 4.32 25.38 8.98
C ALA A 11 5.60 24.69 9.46
N HIS A 12 5.99 23.62 8.78
CA HIS A 12 7.29 22.96 8.97
C HIS A 12 8.19 23.31 7.78
N GLY A 13 9.04 24.34 7.94
CA GLY A 13 9.88 24.87 6.86
C GLY A 13 9.72 26.39 6.67
N ALA A 14 10.04 26.89 5.47
CA ALA A 14 9.88 28.30 5.12
C ALA A 14 8.41 28.73 5.22
N ARG A 15 8.15 29.91 5.83
CA ARG A 15 6.78 30.36 6.16
C ARG A 15 6.08 31.12 5.04
N ASP A 16 6.84 31.67 4.10
CA ASP A 16 6.33 32.56 3.05
C ASP A 16 6.18 31.86 1.69
N VAL A 17 5.95 30.54 1.72
CA VAL A 17 5.73 29.72 0.52
C VAL A 17 4.39 29.00 0.61
N ALA A 18 3.78 28.73 -0.56
CA ALA A 18 2.59 27.91 -0.63
C ALA A 18 2.86 26.51 -0.02
N PRO A 19 1.89 25.90 0.69
CA PRO A 19 2.05 24.56 1.22
C PRO A 19 2.42 23.55 0.12
N GLY A 20 3.59 22.92 0.24
CA GLY A 20 4.08 21.91 -0.71
C GLY A 20 3.74 20.47 -0.34
N ILE A 21 3.20 20.24 0.86
CA ILE A 21 2.86 18.92 1.40
C ILE A 21 1.43 18.97 1.92
N SER A 22 0.64 17.96 1.55
CA SER A 22 -0.70 17.74 2.11
C SER A 22 -0.75 16.36 2.74
N LEU A 23 -1.55 16.23 3.79
CA LEU A 23 -1.80 14.96 4.45
C LEU A 23 -3.31 14.79 4.61
N THR A 24 -3.81 13.63 4.20
CA THR A 24 -5.22 13.28 4.36
C THR A 24 -5.32 11.90 4.99
N GLU A 25 -6.37 11.69 5.77
CA GLU A 25 -6.63 10.39 6.36
C GLU A 25 -7.20 9.42 5.33
N ALA A 26 -6.58 8.24 5.19
CA ALA A 26 -7.16 7.12 4.45
C ALA A 26 -8.10 6.32 5.37
N ARG A 27 -9.33 6.08 4.93
CA ARG A 27 -10.37 5.32 5.64
C ARG A 27 -11.03 4.34 4.70
N ASN A 28 -11.80 3.40 5.28
CA ASN A 28 -12.61 2.42 4.54
C ASN A 28 -11.76 1.69 3.49
N PHE A 29 -10.63 1.15 3.93
CA PHE A 29 -9.76 0.32 3.11
C PHE A 29 -9.72 -1.08 3.68
N ASP A 30 -9.51 -2.06 2.82
CA ASP A 30 -9.18 -3.41 3.24
C ASP A 30 -7.66 -3.56 3.25
N LEU A 31 -7.13 -4.21 4.29
CA LEU A 31 -5.73 -4.61 4.34
C LEU A 31 -5.65 -6.10 4.66
N ILE A 32 -5.24 -6.89 3.66
CA ILE A 32 -5.26 -8.35 3.72
C ILE A 32 -3.84 -8.88 3.52
N GLN A 33 -3.38 -9.77 4.39
CA GLN A 33 -2.14 -10.50 4.17
C GLN A 33 -2.37 -11.72 3.30
N VAL A 34 -1.61 -11.82 2.21
CA VAL A 34 -1.60 -12.98 1.31
C VAL A 34 -0.23 -13.63 1.40
N MET A 35 -0.20 -14.91 1.73
CA MET A 35 1.02 -15.69 1.87
C MET A 35 0.87 -17.06 1.24
N ALA A 36 1.95 -17.58 0.68
CA ALA A 36 2.05 -18.96 0.25
C ALA A 36 2.93 -19.76 1.22
N ARG A 37 2.93 -21.09 1.07
CA ARG A 37 3.92 -21.92 1.77
C ARG A 37 5.33 -21.55 1.29
N ARG A 38 6.33 -21.78 2.16
CA ARG A 38 7.73 -21.46 1.85
C ARG A 38 8.18 -22.04 0.51
N GLY A 39 8.83 -21.24 -0.31
CA GLY A 39 9.36 -21.62 -1.62
C GLY A 39 8.32 -21.68 -2.74
N LYS A 40 7.17 -21.03 -2.55
CA LYS A 40 6.06 -20.98 -3.52
C LYS A 40 5.87 -19.59 -4.13
N GLN A 41 6.93 -18.79 -4.16
CA GLN A 41 6.92 -17.44 -4.71
C GLN A 41 6.45 -17.39 -6.17
N ALA A 42 6.85 -18.36 -7.00
CA ALA A 42 6.45 -18.39 -8.42
C ALA A 42 4.95 -18.65 -8.57
N GLU A 43 4.39 -19.61 -7.83
CA GLU A 43 2.96 -19.90 -7.82
C GLU A 43 2.16 -18.74 -7.25
N LEU A 44 2.64 -18.10 -6.19
CA LEU A 44 2.04 -16.90 -5.63
C LEU A 44 2.02 -15.74 -6.63
N ALA A 45 3.13 -15.50 -7.33
CA ALA A 45 3.22 -14.46 -8.35
C ALA A 45 2.26 -14.72 -9.52
N ASN A 46 2.14 -15.98 -9.96
CA ASN A 46 1.19 -16.37 -11.01
C ASN A 46 -0.26 -16.17 -10.56
N ALA A 47 -0.61 -16.59 -9.34
CA ALA A 47 -1.95 -16.41 -8.78
C ALA A 47 -2.31 -14.92 -8.63
N ALA A 48 -1.38 -14.10 -8.14
CA ALA A 48 -1.55 -12.66 -8.04
C ALA A 48 -1.74 -12.00 -9.40
N LYS A 49 -0.92 -12.37 -10.40
CA LYS A 49 -1.06 -11.87 -11.77
C LYS A 49 -2.40 -12.25 -12.39
N ALA A 50 -2.87 -13.47 -12.17
CA ALA A 50 -4.19 -13.92 -12.63
C ALA A 50 -5.34 -13.17 -11.92
N ARG A 51 -5.20 -12.87 -10.62
CA ARG A 51 -6.25 -12.22 -9.82
C ARG A 51 -6.32 -10.71 -9.99
N PHE A 52 -5.17 -10.05 -10.11
CA PHE A 52 -5.04 -8.59 -10.10
C PHE A 52 -4.60 -8.02 -11.45
N GLY A 53 -4.29 -8.85 -12.45
CA GLY A 53 -3.85 -8.40 -13.78
C GLY A 53 -2.45 -7.78 -13.81
N MET A 54 -1.73 -7.79 -12.69
CA MET A 54 -0.43 -7.15 -12.53
C MET A 54 0.56 -8.09 -11.83
N ALA A 55 1.86 -7.93 -12.11
CA ALA A 55 2.89 -8.71 -11.43
C ALA A 55 2.90 -8.37 -9.92
N ALA A 56 2.93 -9.39 -9.06
CA ALA A 56 3.17 -9.21 -7.62
C ALA A 56 4.55 -8.60 -7.37
N PRO A 57 4.75 -7.89 -6.25
CA PRO A 57 6.06 -7.38 -5.90
C PRO A 57 6.99 -8.54 -5.50
N ASP A 58 8.17 -8.59 -6.10
CA ASP A 58 9.19 -9.64 -5.95
C ASP A 58 10.36 -9.23 -5.04
N ALA A 59 10.42 -7.95 -4.68
CA ALA A 59 11.40 -7.31 -3.82
C ALA A 59 10.70 -6.20 -3.02
N PRO A 60 11.37 -5.56 -2.03
CA PRO A 60 10.79 -4.47 -1.23
C PRO A 60 10.28 -3.30 -2.07
N LYS A 61 9.02 -3.37 -2.51
CA LYS A 61 8.31 -2.37 -3.30
C LYS A 61 6.81 -2.52 -3.13
N ALA A 62 6.09 -1.46 -3.47
CA ALA A 62 4.66 -1.49 -3.69
C ALA A 62 4.38 -1.34 -5.19
N VAL A 63 3.39 -2.06 -5.68
CA VAL A 63 2.89 -1.94 -7.05
C VAL A 63 1.39 -1.68 -6.98
N SER A 64 0.91 -0.69 -7.74
CA SER A 64 -0.49 -0.27 -7.70
C SER A 64 -1.16 -0.39 -9.06
N ALA A 65 -2.45 -0.74 -9.04
CA ALA A 65 -3.41 -0.56 -10.11
C ALA A 65 -4.49 0.44 -9.65
N SER A 66 -5.58 0.61 -10.42
CA SER A 66 -6.62 1.61 -10.15
C SER A 66 -7.32 1.48 -8.80
N ASP A 67 -7.43 0.27 -8.28
CA ASP A 67 -8.29 -0.12 -7.15
C ASP A 67 -7.55 -0.94 -6.08
N VAL A 68 -6.33 -1.38 -6.36
CA VAL A 68 -5.53 -2.23 -5.47
C VAL A 68 -4.06 -1.84 -5.48
N THR A 69 -3.42 -1.95 -4.32
CA THR A 69 -1.97 -1.89 -4.15
C THR A 69 -1.49 -3.19 -3.51
N LEU A 70 -0.50 -3.84 -4.13
CA LEU A 70 0.21 -4.98 -3.57
C LEU A 70 1.52 -4.48 -2.96
N ILE A 71 1.73 -4.74 -1.67
CA ILE A 71 2.88 -4.23 -0.90
C ILE A 71 3.71 -5.43 -0.46
N TRP A 72 4.97 -5.50 -0.88
CA TRP A 72 5.87 -6.57 -0.44
C TRP A 72 6.01 -6.58 1.09
N SER A 73 5.85 -7.75 1.70
CA SER A 73 6.01 -7.93 3.15
C SER A 73 6.98 -9.05 3.53
N GLY A 74 7.52 -9.77 2.54
CA GLY A 74 8.52 -10.82 2.75
C GLY A 74 8.60 -11.80 1.58
N PRO A 75 9.54 -12.76 1.62
CA PRO A 75 9.51 -13.90 0.72
C PRO A 75 8.17 -14.66 0.86
N ASP A 76 7.63 -15.11 -0.27
CA ASP A 76 6.37 -15.86 -0.35
C ASP A 76 5.14 -15.11 0.23
N GLN A 77 5.17 -13.78 0.36
CA GLN A 77 4.04 -13.01 0.91
C GLN A 77 4.00 -11.52 0.52
N PHE A 78 2.80 -10.96 0.50
CA PHE A 78 2.55 -9.52 0.35
C PHE A 78 1.25 -9.12 1.06
N LEU A 79 1.08 -7.81 1.29
CA LEU A 79 -0.19 -7.21 1.70
C LEU A 79 -0.96 -6.73 0.46
N VAL A 80 -2.28 -6.84 0.52
CA VAL A 80 -3.23 -6.25 -0.44
C VAL A 80 -3.91 -5.09 0.27
N LEU A 81 -3.77 -3.90 -0.28
CA LEU A 81 -4.50 -2.70 0.12
C LEU A 81 -5.51 -2.36 -0.99
N SER A 82 -6.81 -2.41 -0.71
CA SER A 82 -7.86 -2.02 -1.64
C SER A 82 -8.76 -0.94 -1.06
N LYS A 83 -9.44 -0.20 -1.94
CA LYS A 83 -10.57 0.63 -1.52
C LYS A 83 -11.70 -0.31 -1.06
N GLY A 84 -12.20 -0.10 0.15
CA GLY A 84 -13.36 -0.81 0.69
C GLY A 84 -14.68 -0.27 0.17
#